data_AF-W7N044-F1
#
_entry.id   AF-W7N044-F1
#
_cell.length_a   1.000
_cell.length_b   1.000
_cell.length_c   1.000
_cell.angle_alpha   90.00
_cell.angle_beta   90.00
_cell.angle_gamma   90.00
#
_symmetry.space_group_name_H-M   'P 1'
#
loop_
_entity.id
_entity.type
_entity.pdbx_description
1 polymer ?
#
loop_
_entity_poly.entity_id
_entity_poly.type
_entity_poly.pdbx_seq_one_letter_code
_entity_poly.pdbx_strand_id
1 'polypeptide(L)'
;MKCDGYAPPKPKASKRSKRRDASLKPGVSVSLPLLSMQTVDQLSLLSDPEKGYLQHFLHWTAKQLSPSSAAMNFWLKYALPMSYHYDAIRYSMIAVGASHRAYMAQSLPYSRPDHLQRPVIQHYNRAISSILPIMSAPSNKSIHCILICCLLFMTCEGLTGRYDELLQHLAAGDTVFQSLSCQSSSDTSDMIEGLVDMFSEMGLASSGYMEDHPLPGIKKWCRRETGTEASVDSPFATLSEASYALHELRLHHDFHPWDPEREDGLVNDSAFEDMLRRWNSRFEALTQRLMPSLSSDEIAHIQTLELHYQSLQMYINAYDNKGRQPPNPFKGFIEAAEKVAAPLIALDQPTFSLDGCLVSGLSFVAISNEGGDERLQALDLLRKLNHREGIFDSNDIVEMHELIAMDMDWGSGCDSDSDSDIEELDPPLRAPKGIPQMLEVLARKTGTRSKRLEGLYR
;
A
#
# COMPACT_ATOMS: atom_id res chain seq x y z
N MET A 1 15.32 15.65 -2.46
CA MET A 1 15.16 15.08 -3.81
C MET A 1 13.92 15.72 -4.41
N LYS A 2 13.87 16.01 -5.71
CA LYS A 2 12.63 16.47 -6.36
C LYS A 2 12.40 15.58 -7.58
N CYS A 3 11.25 14.92 -7.60
CA CYS A 3 10.70 14.23 -8.75
C CYS A 3 9.47 15.05 -9.13
N ASP A 4 9.58 15.93 -10.13
CA ASP A 4 8.52 16.91 -10.48
C ASP A 4 7.30 16.26 -11.20
N GLY A 5 7.03 14.98 -10.94
CA GLY A 5 6.11 14.17 -11.73
C GLY A 5 6.59 13.97 -13.19
N TYR A 6 6.15 12.89 -13.82
CA TYR A 6 6.51 12.60 -15.21
C TYR A 6 5.38 13.03 -16.13
N ALA A 7 5.69 13.83 -17.15
CA ALA A 7 4.73 14.20 -18.17
C ALA A 7 4.28 12.96 -18.98
N PRO A 8 2.99 12.82 -19.30
CA PRO A 8 2.50 11.69 -20.09
C PRO A 8 3.12 11.68 -21.50
N PRO A 9 3.26 10.49 -22.13
CA PRO A 9 3.84 10.38 -23.47
C PRO A 9 2.99 11.16 -24.49
N LYS A 10 3.66 12.03 -25.27
CA LYS A 10 3.00 12.86 -26.29
C LYS A 10 2.27 11.98 -27.32
N PRO A 11 1.03 12.33 -27.72
CA PRO A 11 0.31 11.59 -28.75
C PRO A 11 1.06 11.64 -30.08
N LYS A 12 1.27 10.48 -30.70
CA LYS A 12 1.92 10.37 -32.01
C LYS A 12 1.00 10.97 -33.09
N ALA A 13 1.52 11.93 -33.84
CA ALA A 13 0.83 12.52 -34.99
C ALA A 13 0.49 11.43 -36.03
N SER A 14 -0.78 11.39 -36.43
CA SER A 14 -1.32 10.48 -37.45
C SER A 14 -0.62 10.70 -38.80
N LYS A 15 0.24 9.76 -39.19
CA LYS A 15 0.66 9.61 -40.59
C LYS A 15 -0.17 8.52 -41.23
N ARG A 16 -1.08 8.94 -42.12
CA ARG A 16 -1.88 8.09 -43.01
C ARG A 16 -0.92 7.22 -43.85
N SER A 17 -0.91 5.91 -43.63
CA SER A 17 -0.18 4.94 -44.46
C SER A 17 -1.16 4.00 -45.17
N LYS A 18 -0.96 3.85 -46.48
CA LYS A 18 -1.77 3.04 -47.39
C LYS A 18 -1.58 1.54 -47.09
N ARG A 19 -2.71 0.84 -47.06
CA ARG A 19 -2.86 -0.62 -46.90
C ARG A 19 -2.11 -1.36 -48.03
N ARG A 20 -1.21 -2.28 -47.66
CA ARG A 20 -0.70 -3.35 -48.53
C ARG A 20 -0.83 -4.67 -47.77
N ASP A 21 -1.49 -5.64 -48.41
CA ASP A 21 -1.65 -7.01 -47.94
C ASP A 21 -0.31 -7.72 -47.80
N ALA A 22 -0.13 -8.45 -46.70
CA ALA A 22 0.94 -9.43 -46.55
C ALA A 22 0.46 -10.64 -45.74
N SER A 23 0.26 -11.74 -46.49
CA SER A 23 0.34 -13.16 -46.13
C SER A 23 0.61 -13.54 -44.68
N LEU A 24 -0.33 -14.34 -44.13
CA LEU A 24 -0.22 -15.12 -42.91
C LEU A 24 1.04 -16.01 -42.89
N LYS A 25 1.80 -15.96 -41.79
CA LYS A 25 2.77 -17.00 -41.39
C LYS A 25 2.53 -17.38 -39.93
N PRO A 26 2.84 -18.63 -39.52
CA PRO A 26 2.40 -19.19 -38.25
C PRO A 26 3.06 -18.48 -37.06
N GLY A 27 2.27 -18.27 -36.00
CA GLY A 27 2.72 -17.66 -34.76
C GLY A 27 3.84 -18.47 -34.11
N VAL A 28 5.00 -17.83 -33.94
CA VAL A 28 6.06 -18.35 -33.09
C VAL A 28 5.67 -18.00 -31.65
N SER A 29 5.32 -19.01 -30.87
CA SER A 29 5.23 -18.88 -29.41
C SER A 29 6.63 -18.54 -28.88
N VAL A 30 6.80 -17.32 -28.38
CA VAL A 30 8.05 -16.88 -27.76
C VAL A 30 7.99 -17.27 -26.29
N SER A 31 8.56 -18.44 -25.97
CA SER A 31 8.88 -18.81 -24.60
C SER A 31 9.98 -17.89 -24.07
N LEU A 32 9.70 -17.12 -23.02
CA LEU A 32 10.76 -16.46 -22.25
C LEU A 32 11.64 -17.56 -21.64
N PRO A 33 12.98 -17.52 -21.82
CA PRO A 33 13.84 -18.51 -21.20
C PRO A 33 13.68 -18.43 -19.68
N LEU A 34 13.48 -19.59 -19.06
CA LEU A 34 13.44 -19.78 -17.61
C LEU A 34 14.69 -19.10 -17.02
N LEU A 35 14.52 -17.93 -16.39
CA LEU A 35 15.63 -17.13 -15.86
C LEU A 35 16.25 -17.90 -14.69
N SER A 36 17.43 -18.47 -14.92
CA SER A 36 18.24 -19.11 -13.89
C SER A 36 18.49 -18.12 -12.74
N MET A 37 18.25 -18.55 -11.50
CA MET A 37 18.54 -17.79 -10.29
C MET A 37 20.05 -17.58 -10.16
N GLN A 38 20.55 -16.45 -10.67
CA GLN A 38 21.93 -16.03 -10.45
C GLN A 38 22.09 -15.49 -9.02
N THR A 39 23.23 -15.75 -8.38
CA THR A 39 23.54 -15.26 -7.03
C THR A 39 24.03 -13.80 -7.08
N VAL A 40 23.86 -13.05 -5.98
CA VAL A 40 24.30 -11.64 -5.86
C VAL A 40 25.77 -11.45 -6.22
N ASP A 41 26.61 -12.47 -5.99
CA ASP A 41 28.04 -12.46 -6.33
C ASP A 41 28.33 -12.36 -7.84
N GLN A 42 27.37 -12.68 -8.70
CA GLN A 42 27.52 -12.55 -10.16
C GLN A 42 27.34 -11.09 -10.64
N LEU A 43 26.85 -10.18 -9.79
CA LEU A 43 26.83 -8.73 -10.05
C LEU A 43 28.22 -8.11 -9.85
N SER A 44 29.19 -8.56 -10.64
CA SER A 44 30.61 -8.16 -10.55
C SER A 44 30.85 -6.65 -10.68
N LEU A 45 29.85 -5.88 -11.12
CA LEU A 45 29.88 -4.43 -11.32
C LEU A 45 29.47 -3.62 -10.07
N LEU A 46 28.96 -4.27 -9.01
CA LEU A 46 28.56 -3.57 -7.79
C LEU A 46 29.75 -3.40 -6.84
N SER A 47 29.88 -2.20 -6.28
CA SER A 47 30.76 -1.92 -5.14
C SER A 47 30.30 -2.67 -3.88
N ASP A 48 31.20 -2.88 -2.92
CA ASP A 48 30.87 -3.60 -1.68
C ASP A 48 29.72 -2.96 -0.88
N PRO A 49 29.60 -1.63 -0.77
CA PRO A 49 28.42 -1.00 -0.17
C PRO A 49 27.11 -1.29 -0.94
N GLU A 50 27.14 -1.24 -2.27
CA GLU A 50 25.96 -1.55 -3.11
C GLU A 50 25.50 -2.99 -2.92
N LYS A 51 26.45 -3.95 -2.84
CA LYS A 51 26.15 -5.35 -2.50
C LYS A 51 25.48 -5.45 -1.14
N GLY A 52 25.98 -4.73 -0.14
CA GLY A 52 25.40 -4.71 1.21
C GLY A 52 23.96 -4.22 1.24
N TYR A 53 23.62 -3.15 0.51
CA TYR A 53 22.24 -2.64 0.43
C TYR A 53 21.32 -3.58 -0.34
N LEU A 54 21.80 -4.17 -1.45
CA LEU A 54 21.02 -5.15 -2.20
C LEU A 54 20.76 -6.42 -1.39
N GLN A 55 21.75 -6.91 -0.65
CA GLN A 55 21.58 -8.04 0.28
C GLN A 55 20.58 -7.71 1.39
N HIS A 56 20.64 -6.48 1.94
CA HIS A 56 19.66 -6.01 2.92
C HIS A 56 18.24 -6.02 2.35
N PHE A 57 18.07 -5.54 1.12
CA PHE A 57 16.79 -5.59 0.42
C PHE A 57 16.27 -7.03 0.30
N LEU A 58 17.10 -7.94 -0.20
CA LEU A 58 16.70 -9.32 -0.47
C LEU A 58 16.41 -10.12 0.79
N HIS A 59 17.13 -9.86 1.88
CA HIS A 59 16.99 -10.63 3.11
C HIS A 59 15.87 -10.10 4.03
N TRP A 60 15.75 -8.78 4.13
CA TRP A 60 14.85 -8.11 5.09
C TRP A 60 13.71 -7.39 4.39
N THR A 61 14.02 -6.47 3.48
CA THR A 61 13.00 -5.57 2.93
C THR A 61 11.97 -6.32 2.10
N ALA A 62 12.39 -7.23 1.22
CA ALA A 62 11.48 -7.98 0.35
C ALA A 62 10.40 -8.77 1.13
N LYS A 63 10.73 -9.29 2.32
CA LYS A 63 9.78 -10.00 3.18
C LYS A 63 8.70 -9.07 3.74
N GLN A 64 9.08 -7.85 4.11
CA GLN A 64 8.19 -6.81 4.63
C GLN A 64 7.31 -6.16 3.54
N LEU A 65 7.77 -6.16 2.28
CA LEU A 65 7.03 -5.60 1.15
C LEU A 65 6.04 -6.58 0.50
N SER A 66 6.11 -7.87 0.82
CA SER A 66 5.19 -8.85 0.24
C SER A 66 3.82 -8.73 0.92
N PRO A 67 2.73 -8.43 0.18
CA PRO A 67 1.39 -8.48 0.76
C PRO A 67 1.04 -9.93 1.10
N SER A 68 0.11 -10.12 2.05
CA SER A 68 -0.39 -11.44 2.45
C SER A 68 -0.91 -12.26 1.26
N SER A 69 -1.53 -11.61 0.28
CA SER A 69 -2.08 -12.21 -0.94
C SER A 69 -1.04 -12.71 -1.93
N ALA A 70 0.13 -12.06 -2.01
CA ALA A 70 1.16 -12.42 -2.94
C ALA A 70 2.16 -13.34 -2.24
N ALA A 71 2.26 -14.57 -2.75
CA ALA A 71 3.39 -15.45 -2.45
C ALA A 71 4.66 -14.59 -2.39
N MET A 72 5.43 -14.70 -1.30
CA MET A 72 6.69 -13.98 -0.97
C MET A 72 7.73 -13.89 -2.11
N ASN A 73 7.40 -14.46 -3.25
CA ASN A 73 8.13 -14.62 -4.46
C ASN A 73 8.03 -13.46 -5.45
N PHE A 74 7.20 -12.40 -5.35
CA PHE A 74 7.21 -11.37 -6.41
C PHE A 74 8.59 -10.74 -6.61
N TRP A 75 9.19 -10.27 -5.51
CA TRP A 75 10.50 -9.61 -5.53
C TRP A 75 11.62 -10.56 -5.98
N LEU A 76 11.57 -11.83 -5.57
CA LEU A 76 12.59 -12.82 -5.88
C LEU A 76 12.39 -13.49 -7.25
N LYS A 77 11.15 -13.77 -7.65
CA LYS A 77 10.75 -14.42 -8.91
C LYS A 77 10.79 -13.47 -10.09
N TYR A 78 10.53 -12.17 -9.89
CA TYR A 78 10.40 -11.19 -10.97
C TYR A 78 11.37 -10.01 -10.84
N ALA A 79 11.30 -9.24 -9.76
CA ALA A 79 12.08 -8.00 -9.65
C ALA A 79 13.60 -8.28 -9.67
N LEU A 80 14.08 -9.25 -8.89
CA LEU A 80 15.49 -9.63 -8.82
C LEU A 80 16.02 -10.11 -10.19
N PRO A 81 15.41 -11.09 -10.88
CA PRO A 81 15.85 -11.47 -12.23
C PRO A 81 15.89 -10.30 -13.21
N MET A 82 14.90 -9.41 -13.16
CA MET A 82 14.88 -8.24 -14.03
C MET A 82 15.97 -7.21 -13.67
N SER A 83 16.38 -7.12 -12.40
CA SER A 83 17.48 -6.25 -11.96
C SER A 83 18.84 -6.62 -12.59
N TYR A 84 19.03 -7.86 -13.04
CA TYR A 84 20.23 -8.25 -13.78
C TYR A 84 20.28 -7.60 -15.17
N HIS A 85 19.12 -7.28 -15.76
CA HIS A 85 19.03 -6.72 -17.10
C HIS A 85 18.71 -5.23 -17.13
N TYR A 86 18.04 -4.71 -16.10
CA TYR A 86 17.61 -3.32 -16.03
C TYR A 86 18.28 -2.60 -14.85
N ASP A 87 19.22 -1.73 -15.19
CA ASP A 87 19.92 -0.86 -14.23
C ASP A 87 18.94 -0.03 -13.38
N ALA A 88 17.82 0.40 -13.96
CA ALA A 88 16.77 1.13 -13.25
C ALA A 88 16.26 0.34 -12.03
N ILE A 89 15.86 -0.92 -12.24
CA ILE A 89 15.38 -1.80 -11.15
C ILE A 89 16.50 -2.05 -10.14
N ARG A 90 17.73 -2.33 -10.63
CA ARG A 90 18.87 -2.61 -9.74
C ARG A 90 19.17 -1.44 -8.80
N TYR A 91 19.25 -0.22 -9.34
CA TYR A 91 19.50 0.97 -8.53
C TYR A 91 18.32 1.31 -7.62
N SER A 92 17.08 1.08 -8.05
CA SER A 92 15.90 1.24 -7.19
C SER A 92 15.93 0.25 -6.02
N MET A 93 16.25 -1.03 -6.22
CA MET A 93 16.37 -2.02 -5.15
C MET A 93 17.48 -1.65 -4.15
N ILE A 94 18.62 -1.16 -4.64
CA ILE A 94 19.71 -0.67 -3.79
C ILE A 94 19.27 0.55 -2.98
N ALA A 95 18.57 1.50 -3.60
CA ALA A 95 18.05 2.68 -2.92
C ALA A 95 17.06 2.31 -1.80
N VAL A 96 16.15 1.37 -2.08
CA VAL A 96 15.19 0.84 -1.09
C VAL A 96 15.90 0.08 0.04
N GLY A 97 16.89 -0.75 -0.28
CA GLY A 97 17.68 -1.44 0.75
C GLY A 97 18.43 -0.46 1.66
N ALA A 98 18.99 0.60 1.09
CA ALA A 98 19.66 1.66 1.84
C ALA A 98 18.67 2.48 2.69
N SER A 99 17.48 2.81 2.16
CA SER A 99 16.47 3.59 2.88
C SER A 99 15.85 2.79 4.01
N HIS A 100 15.58 1.50 3.80
CA HIS A 100 15.09 0.60 4.84
C HIS A 100 16.12 0.47 5.97
N ARG A 101 17.41 0.30 5.64
CA ARG A 101 18.48 0.28 6.64
C ARG A 101 18.58 1.61 7.41
N ALA A 102 18.41 2.74 6.72
CA ALA A 102 18.40 4.06 7.35
C ALA A 102 17.22 4.21 8.32
N TYR A 103 16.03 3.73 7.92
CA TYR A 103 14.82 3.74 8.73
C TYR A 103 14.99 2.90 10.01
N MET A 104 15.44 1.65 9.89
CA MET A 104 15.69 0.78 11.05
C MET A 104 16.71 1.40 12.02
N ALA A 105 17.76 2.05 11.50
CA ALA A 105 18.82 2.66 12.29
C ALA A 105 18.37 3.86 13.14
N GLN A 106 17.17 4.43 12.92
CA GLN A 106 16.65 5.55 13.71
C GLN A 106 16.39 5.19 15.17
N SER A 107 16.13 3.92 15.46
CA SER A 107 15.89 3.40 16.81
C SER A 107 17.15 3.08 17.60
N LEU A 108 18.31 2.98 16.93
CA LEU A 108 19.53 2.50 17.55
C LEU A 108 20.34 3.65 18.17
N PRO A 109 20.65 3.58 19.48
CA PRO A 109 21.56 4.54 20.11
C PRO A 109 22.89 4.57 19.35
N TYR A 110 23.40 5.77 19.06
CA TYR A 110 24.68 6.01 18.35
C TYR A 110 24.71 5.66 16.85
N SER A 111 23.59 5.25 16.25
CA SER A 111 23.51 5.14 14.79
C SER A 111 23.54 6.51 14.12
N ARG A 112 24.14 6.56 12.92
CA ARG A 112 24.21 7.77 12.09
C ARG A 112 23.42 7.54 10.80
N PRO A 113 22.07 7.61 10.85
CA PRO A 113 21.22 7.39 9.69
C PRO A 113 21.54 8.38 8.54
N ASP A 114 22.07 9.56 8.86
CA ASP A 114 22.48 10.58 7.88
C ASP A 114 23.51 10.08 6.87
N HIS A 115 24.39 9.15 7.27
CA HIS A 115 25.37 8.55 6.36
C HIS A 115 24.71 7.70 5.26
N LEU A 116 23.48 7.21 5.49
CA LEU A 116 22.70 6.45 4.54
C LEU A 116 21.83 7.34 3.63
N GLN A 117 21.65 8.62 3.94
CA GLN A 117 20.92 9.55 3.08
C GLN A 117 21.62 9.74 1.72
N ARG A 118 22.94 9.89 1.73
CA ARG A 118 23.73 10.05 0.50
C ARG A 118 23.58 8.85 -0.46
N PRO A 119 23.80 7.59 -0.06
CA PRO A 119 23.61 6.45 -0.95
C PRO A 119 22.15 6.31 -1.42
N VAL A 120 21.16 6.59 -0.58
CA VAL A 120 19.74 6.61 -0.99
C VAL A 120 19.53 7.59 -2.14
N ILE A 121 19.92 8.86 -1.97
CA ILE A 121 19.78 9.90 -3.01
C ILE A 121 20.54 9.52 -4.28
N GLN A 122 21.77 9.03 -4.14
CA GLN A 122 22.61 8.69 -5.28
C GLN A 122 22.00 7.57 -6.12
N HIS A 123 21.56 6.47 -5.51
CA HIS A 123 21.00 5.34 -6.24
C HIS A 123 19.59 5.63 -6.77
N TYR A 124 18.79 6.41 -6.03
CA TYR A 124 17.51 6.91 -6.51
C TYR A 124 17.66 7.72 -7.81
N ASN A 125 18.58 8.68 -7.84
CA ASN A 125 18.83 9.50 -9.03
C ASN A 125 19.42 8.68 -10.21
N ARG A 126 20.25 7.68 -9.92
CA ARG A 126 20.74 6.74 -10.94
C ARG A 126 19.59 5.93 -11.52
N ALA A 127 18.67 5.44 -10.69
CA ALA A 127 17.50 4.72 -11.15
C ALA A 127 16.61 5.58 -12.07
N ILE A 128 16.35 6.83 -11.68
CA ILE A 128 15.63 7.80 -12.54
C ILE A 128 16.36 8.00 -13.87
N SER A 129 17.66 8.25 -13.83
CA SER A 129 18.46 8.45 -15.05
C SER A 129 18.42 7.22 -15.98
N SER A 130 18.34 6.02 -15.40
CA SER A 130 18.23 4.75 -16.14
C SER A 130 16.83 4.45 -16.67
N ILE A 131 15.75 4.90 -16.00
CA ILE A 131 14.37 4.61 -16.44
C ILE A 131 13.85 5.62 -17.49
N LEU A 132 14.34 6.87 -17.48
CA LEU A 132 13.89 7.91 -18.42
C LEU A 132 14.01 7.52 -19.91
N PRO A 133 15.12 6.93 -20.40
CA PRO A 133 15.22 6.48 -21.79
C PRO A 133 14.22 5.37 -22.12
N ILE A 134 13.95 4.49 -21.15
CA ILE A 134 13.03 3.36 -21.28
C ILE A 134 11.59 3.86 -21.45
N MET A 135 11.21 4.89 -20.69
CA MET A 135 9.89 5.54 -20.80
C MET A 135 9.70 6.32 -22.10
N SER A 136 10.78 6.81 -22.70
CA SER A 136 10.72 7.61 -23.93
C SER A 136 10.40 6.77 -25.19
N ALA A 137 10.66 5.44 -25.14
CA ALA A 137 10.37 4.51 -26.22
C ALA A 137 9.93 3.13 -25.68
N PRO A 138 8.71 3.02 -25.11
CA PRO A 138 8.30 1.81 -24.41
C PRO A 138 8.00 0.64 -25.37
N SER A 139 8.60 -0.50 -25.08
CA SER A 139 8.23 -1.85 -25.54
C SER A 139 7.40 -2.58 -24.47
N ASN A 140 6.76 -3.71 -24.80
CA ASN A 140 6.01 -4.48 -23.79
C ASN A 140 6.89 -4.91 -22.60
N LYS A 141 8.15 -5.31 -22.84
CA LYS A 141 9.09 -5.69 -21.78
C LYS A 141 9.54 -4.51 -20.91
N SER A 142 9.55 -3.29 -21.44
CA SER A 142 9.87 -2.11 -20.63
C SER A 142 8.74 -1.68 -19.71
N ILE A 143 7.49 -2.08 -19.97
CA ILE A 143 6.36 -1.70 -19.11
C ILE A 143 6.47 -2.36 -17.73
N HIS A 144 6.77 -3.67 -17.67
CA HIS A 144 7.04 -4.33 -16.40
C HIS A 144 8.19 -3.68 -15.63
N CYS A 145 9.24 -3.24 -16.34
CA CYS A 145 10.35 -2.52 -15.73
C CYS A 145 9.91 -1.19 -15.11
N ILE A 146 9.08 -0.42 -15.82
CA ILE A 146 8.52 0.84 -15.32
C ILE A 146 7.65 0.58 -14.09
N LEU A 147 6.73 -0.39 -14.13
CA LEU A 147 5.85 -0.71 -13.00
C LEU A 147 6.61 -1.18 -11.76
N ILE A 148 7.62 -2.04 -11.92
CA ILE A 148 8.50 -2.47 -10.81
C ILE A 148 9.26 -1.26 -10.24
N CYS A 149 9.76 -0.37 -11.09
CA CYS A 149 10.42 0.85 -10.62
C CYS A 149 9.46 1.75 -9.84
N CYS A 150 8.22 1.94 -10.30
CA CYS A 150 7.20 2.68 -9.57
C CYS A 150 6.94 2.09 -8.18
N LEU A 151 6.81 0.76 -8.04
CA LEU A 151 6.65 0.09 -6.73
C LEU A 151 7.84 0.32 -5.79
N LEU A 152 9.07 0.17 -6.33
CA LEU A 152 10.28 0.42 -5.55
C LEU A 152 10.41 1.89 -5.16
N PHE A 153 10.01 2.81 -6.03
CA PHE A 153 9.98 4.23 -5.69
C PHE A 153 8.93 4.53 -4.63
N MET A 154 7.70 4.05 -4.77
CA MET A 154 6.66 4.16 -3.72
C MET A 154 7.18 3.67 -2.37
N THR A 155 7.85 2.51 -2.35
CA THR A 155 8.48 1.97 -1.14
C THR A 155 9.56 2.91 -0.60
N CYS A 156 10.45 3.41 -1.45
CA CYS A 156 11.50 4.33 -1.05
C CYS A 156 10.91 5.63 -0.47
N GLU A 157 9.88 6.18 -1.12
CA GLU A 157 9.18 7.39 -0.71
C GLU A 157 8.51 7.19 0.66
N GLY A 158 7.76 6.09 0.85
CA GLY A 158 7.12 5.73 2.13
C GLY A 158 8.13 5.54 3.26
N LEU A 159 9.24 4.82 3.02
CA LEU A 159 10.33 4.68 3.98
C LEU A 159 10.97 6.02 4.36
N THR A 160 11.05 6.97 3.42
CA THR A 160 11.59 8.31 3.67
C THR A 160 10.55 9.32 4.17
N GLY A 161 9.29 8.92 4.33
CA GLY A 161 8.20 9.80 4.77
C GLY A 161 7.78 10.87 3.74
N ARG A 162 8.06 10.63 2.46
CA ARG A 162 7.76 11.53 1.32
C ARG A 162 6.49 11.07 0.61
N TYR A 163 5.35 11.22 1.30
CA TYR A 163 4.10 10.58 0.88
C TYR A 163 3.49 11.20 -0.38
N ASP A 164 3.67 12.50 -0.64
CA ASP A 164 3.19 13.12 -1.86
C ASP A 164 3.87 12.50 -3.10
N GLU A 165 5.18 12.28 -3.04
CA GLU A 165 5.91 11.58 -4.10
C GLU A 165 5.49 10.11 -4.24
N LEU A 166 5.16 9.43 -3.12
CA LEU A 166 4.59 8.09 -3.16
C LEU A 166 3.30 8.07 -3.98
N LEU A 167 2.37 8.99 -3.70
CA LEU A 167 1.09 9.11 -4.41
C LEU A 167 1.31 9.45 -5.90
N GLN A 168 2.31 10.26 -6.23
CA GLN A 168 2.68 10.54 -7.62
C GLN A 168 3.16 9.27 -8.36
N HIS A 169 3.95 8.42 -7.72
CA HIS A 169 4.38 7.14 -8.32
C HIS A 169 3.22 6.17 -8.49
N LEU A 170 2.26 6.16 -7.56
CA LEU A 170 1.02 5.40 -7.66
C LEU A 170 0.19 5.85 -8.88
N ALA A 171 -0.05 7.16 -9.02
CA ALA A 171 -0.79 7.73 -10.16
C ALA A 171 -0.06 7.51 -11.50
N ALA A 172 1.28 7.62 -11.52
CA ALA A 172 2.08 7.32 -12.70
C ALA A 172 1.99 5.84 -13.08
N GLY A 173 2.04 4.93 -12.10
CA GLY A 173 1.86 3.49 -12.32
C GLY A 173 0.49 3.15 -12.88
N ASP A 174 -0.57 3.77 -12.34
CA ASP A 174 -1.92 3.63 -12.88
C ASP A 174 -2.01 4.05 -14.35
N THR A 175 -1.43 5.20 -14.71
CA THR A 175 -1.36 5.67 -16.11
C THR A 175 -0.67 4.64 -17.02
N VAL A 176 0.37 3.97 -16.53
CA VAL A 176 1.05 2.90 -17.26
C VAL A 176 0.13 1.69 -17.45
N PHE A 177 -0.62 1.28 -16.43
CA PHE A 177 -1.63 0.21 -16.55
C PHE A 177 -2.75 0.54 -17.55
N GLN A 178 -3.19 1.80 -17.64
CA GLN A 178 -4.18 2.23 -18.63
C GLN A 178 -3.67 2.01 -20.06
N SER A 179 -2.38 2.29 -20.30
CA SER A 179 -1.74 2.18 -21.62
C SER A 179 -1.56 0.74 -22.09
N LEU A 180 -1.57 -0.25 -21.18
CA LEU A 180 -1.49 -1.66 -21.51
C LEU A 180 -2.80 -2.13 -22.19
N SER A 181 -2.69 -2.83 -23.31
CA SER A 181 -3.83 -3.43 -24.00
C SER A 181 -4.18 -4.80 -23.41
N CYS A 182 -5.46 -5.03 -23.13
CA CYS A 182 -5.99 -6.31 -22.66
C CYS A 182 -6.17 -7.30 -23.84
N GLN A 183 -5.12 -7.52 -24.63
CA GLN A 183 -5.20 -8.34 -25.85
C GLN A 183 -4.85 -9.83 -25.65
N SER A 184 -4.84 -10.33 -24.41
CA SER A 184 -4.69 -11.77 -24.14
C SER A 184 -5.49 -12.18 -22.90
N SER A 185 -6.81 -12.27 -23.03
CA SER A 185 -7.74 -12.69 -21.98
C SER A 185 -7.62 -14.17 -21.56
N SER A 186 -6.55 -14.87 -21.95
CA SER A 186 -6.23 -16.21 -21.43
C SER A 186 -4.82 -16.34 -20.84
N ASP A 187 -3.97 -15.32 -20.97
CA ASP A 187 -2.57 -15.32 -20.52
C ASP A 187 -2.21 -13.96 -19.91
N THR A 188 -2.90 -13.53 -18.84
CA THR A 188 -2.30 -12.54 -17.93
C THR A 188 -1.09 -13.23 -17.29
N SER A 189 0.13 -12.75 -17.59
CA SER A 189 1.31 -13.29 -16.93
C SER A 189 1.17 -13.12 -15.41
N ASP A 190 1.45 -14.16 -14.62
CA ASP A 190 1.57 -14.11 -13.15
C ASP A 190 2.24 -12.82 -12.62
N MET A 191 3.18 -12.25 -13.39
CA MET A 191 3.86 -11.01 -13.06
C MET A 191 2.92 -9.79 -13.08
N ILE A 192 2.03 -9.69 -14.07
CA ILE A 192 1.03 -8.61 -14.13
C ILE A 192 0.05 -8.75 -12.98
N GLU A 193 -0.42 -9.95 -12.69
CA GLU A 193 -1.34 -10.20 -11.56
C GLU A 193 -0.69 -9.76 -10.25
N GLY A 194 0.54 -10.21 -9.96
CA GLY A 194 1.25 -9.76 -8.76
C GLY A 194 1.56 -8.26 -8.73
N LEU A 195 1.76 -7.62 -9.89
CA LEU A 195 1.88 -6.15 -9.95
C LEU A 195 0.54 -5.49 -9.61
N VAL A 196 -0.56 -5.95 -10.20
CA VAL A 196 -1.90 -5.42 -9.95
C VAL A 196 -2.21 -5.52 -8.47
N ASP A 197 -2.00 -6.69 -7.84
CA ASP A 197 -2.25 -6.93 -6.41
C ASP A 197 -1.51 -5.93 -5.50
N MET A 198 -0.22 -5.65 -5.75
CA MET A 198 0.52 -4.70 -4.94
C MET A 198 0.07 -3.25 -5.16
N PHE A 199 -0.27 -2.89 -6.39
CA PHE A 199 -0.73 -1.55 -6.74
C PHE A 199 -2.14 -1.28 -6.21
N SER A 200 -3.01 -2.27 -6.24
CA SER A 200 -4.38 -2.17 -5.78
C SER A 200 -4.47 -2.09 -4.25
N GLU A 201 -3.65 -2.83 -3.50
CA GLU A 201 -3.52 -2.68 -2.05
C GLU A 201 -3.07 -1.26 -1.67
N MET A 202 -2.02 -0.76 -2.33
CA MET A 202 -1.55 0.62 -2.14
C MET A 202 -2.62 1.64 -2.51
N GLY A 203 -3.36 1.38 -3.59
CA GLY A 203 -4.46 2.22 -4.04
C GLY A 203 -5.60 2.31 -3.04
N LEU A 204 -5.97 1.19 -2.42
CA LEU A 204 -7.01 1.14 -1.42
C LEU A 204 -6.62 1.92 -0.17
N ALA A 205 -5.40 1.69 0.34
CA ALA A 205 -4.87 2.39 1.52
C ALA A 205 -4.72 3.92 1.30
N SER A 206 -4.44 4.34 0.06
CA SER A 206 -4.18 5.73 -0.28
C SER A 206 -5.40 6.52 -0.75
N SER A 207 -6.53 5.83 -1.00
CA SER A 207 -7.70 6.38 -1.69
C SER A 207 -8.25 7.67 -1.07
N GLY A 208 -8.25 7.79 0.27
CA GLY A 208 -8.72 8.98 0.97
C GLY A 208 -7.85 10.24 0.79
N TYR A 209 -6.60 10.07 0.34
CA TYR A 209 -5.61 11.16 0.21
C TYR A 209 -5.34 11.56 -1.25
N MET A 210 -6.06 10.97 -2.21
CA MET A 210 -5.92 11.31 -3.62
C MET A 210 -7.06 12.25 -4.02
N GLU A 211 -6.73 13.48 -4.45
CA GLU A 211 -7.72 14.52 -4.79
C GLU A 211 -8.72 14.10 -5.89
N ASP A 212 -8.29 13.39 -6.94
CA ASP A 212 -9.13 13.10 -8.12
C ASP A 212 -8.60 11.94 -8.99
N HIS A 213 -7.99 10.92 -8.38
CA HIS A 213 -7.36 9.82 -9.12
C HIS A 213 -8.07 8.48 -8.88
N PRO A 214 -9.21 8.21 -9.56
CA PRO A 214 -9.97 6.98 -9.40
C PRO A 214 -9.28 5.78 -10.08
N LEU A 215 -8.02 5.49 -9.74
CA LEU A 215 -7.09 4.47 -10.29
C LEU A 215 -7.67 3.53 -11.38
N PRO A 216 -8.06 4.05 -12.56
CA PRO A 216 -8.86 3.28 -13.50
C PRO A 216 -8.00 2.32 -14.32
N GLY A 217 -6.70 2.60 -14.40
CA GLY A 217 -5.71 1.71 -14.97
C GLY A 217 -5.63 0.42 -14.19
N ILE A 218 -5.39 0.52 -12.88
CA ILE A 218 -5.28 -0.65 -12.00
C ILE A 218 -6.61 -1.41 -11.97
N LYS A 219 -7.74 -0.70 -11.75
CA LYS A 219 -9.09 -1.30 -11.71
C LYS A 219 -9.48 -2.06 -12.97
N LYS A 220 -8.93 -1.69 -14.14
CA LYS A 220 -9.15 -2.41 -15.42
C LYS A 220 -8.56 -3.82 -15.41
N TRP A 221 -7.49 -4.04 -14.65
CA TRP A 221 -6.80 -5.33 -14.58
C TRP A 221 -7.26 -6.21 -13.41
N CYS A 222 -7.90 -5.61 -12.40
CA CYS A 222 -8.61 -6.35 -11.35
C CYS A 222 -9.75 -7.16 -12.01
N ARG A 223 -9.75 -8.48 -11.80
CA ARG A 223 -10.56 -9.41 -12.58
C ARG A 223 -12.01 -9.35 -12.11
N ARG A 224 -12.91 -8.84 -12.94
CA ARG A 224 -14.35 -9.12 -12.75
C ARG A 224 -14.59 -10.56 -13.14
N GLU A 225 -14.59 -11.49 -12.19
CA GLU A 225 -15.03 -12.85 -12.50
C GLU A 225 -16.50 -12.85 -12.92
N THR A 226 -16.72 -13.01 -14.22
CA THR A 226 -17.92 -13.64 -14.75
C THR A 226 -17.75 -15.16 -14.62
N GLY A 227 -18.32 -15.72 -13.55
CA GLY A 227 -18.77 -17.12 -13.46
C GLY A 227 -17.75 -18.22 -13.70
N THR A 228 -17.28 -18.84 -12.62
CA THR A 228 -17.18 -20.31 -12.58
C THR A 228 -17.83 -20.74 -11.27
N GLU A 229 -18.86 -21.59 -11.36
CA GLU A 229 -19.56 -22.18 -10.21
C GLU A 229 -18.65 -23.14 -9.43
N ALA A 230 -17.56 -22.63 -8.86
CA ALA A 230 -17.02 -23.25 -7.66
C ALA A 230 -18.12 -23.15 -6.59
N SER A 231 -18.41 -24.25 -5.89
CA SER A 231 -19.48 -24.30 -4.89
C SER A 231 -19.38 -23.08 -3.98
N VAL A 232 -20.38 -22.19 -4.08
CA VAL A 232 -20.41 -20.85 -3.48
C VAL A 232 -20.16 -20.87 -1.97
N ASP A 233 -20.38 -22.03 -1.34
CA ASP A 233 -20.28 -22.24 0.10
C ASP A 233 -19.14 -23.21 0.51
N SER A 234 -18.31 -23.67 -0.42
CA SER A 234 -17.20 -24.58 -0.10
C SER A 234 -16.03 -23.84 0.58
N PRO A 235 -15.33 -24.47 1.55
CA PRO A 235 -14.16 -23.87 2.18
C PRO A 235 -13.08 -23.50 1.16
N PHE A 236 -12.32 -22.44 1.42
CA PHE A 236 -11.15 -22.11 0.60
C PHE A 236 -10.14 -23.27 0.59
N ALA A 237 -9.48 -23.51 -0.54
CA ALA A 237 -8.45 -24.54 -0.66
C ALA A 237 -7.14 -24.10 0.00
N THR A 238 -6.80 -22.82 -0.09
CA THR A 238 -5.54 -22.25 0.42
C THR A 238 -5.72 -20.85 1.00
N LEU A 239 -4.77 -20.39 1.82
CA LEU A 239 -4.76 -19.01 2.34
C LEU A 239 -4.62 -17.98 1.20
N SER A 240 -3.87 -18.30 0.14
CA SER A 240 -3.77 -17.42 -1.05
C SER A 240 -5.11 -17.24 -1.74
N GLU A 241 -5.93 -18.29 -1.85
CA GLU A 241 -7.28 -18.18 -2.40
C GLU A 241 -8.19 -17.31 -1.52
N ALA A 242 -8.15 -17.51 -0.19
CA ALA A 242 -8.91 -16.68 0.75
C ALA A 242 -8.49 -15.21 0.68
N SER A 243 -7.19 -14.94 0.62
CA SER A 243 -6.63 -13.60 0.51
C SER A 243 -7.01 -12.92 -0.79
N TYR A 244 -6.91 -13.63 -1.91
CA TYR A 244 -7.34 -13.11 -3.22
C TYR A 244 -8.84 -12.78 -3.19
N ALA A 245 -9.69 -13.68 -2.69
CA ALA A 245 -11.12 -13.44 -2.61
C ALA A 245 -11.49 -12.23 -1.72
N LEU A 246 -10.78 -12.01 -0.62
CA LEU A 246 -11.00 -10.83 0.24
C LEU A 246 -10.54 -9.55 -0.44
N HIS A 247 -9.40 -9.61 -1.12
CA HIS A 247 -8.86 -8.49 -1.88
C HIS A 247 -9.82 -8.03 -2.98
N GLU A 248 -10.34 -8.99 -3.77
CA GLU A 248 -11.34 -8.70 -4.80
C GLU A 248 -12.63 -8.12 -4.21
N LEU A 249 -13.05 -8.62 -3.04
CA LEU A 249 -14.19 -8.05 -2.33
C LEU A 249 -13.96 -6.57 -2.02
N ARG A 250 -12.78 -6.20 -1.50
CA ARG A 250 -12.40 -4.82 -1.15
C ARG A 250 -12.27 -3.90 -2.37
N LEU A 251 -11.87 -4.45 -3.53
CA LEU A 251 -11.65 -3.67 -4.75
C LEU A 251 -12.89 -3.45 -5.60
N HIS A 252 -13.70 -4.49 -5.76
CA HIS A 252 -14.77 -4.53 -6.77
C HIS A 252 -16.11 -4.08 -6.24
N HIS A 253 -16.29 -4.06 -4.92
CA HIS A 253 -17.53 -3.61 -4.33
C HIS A 253 -17.44 -2.13 -4.01
N ASP A 254 -18.42 -1.38 -4.50
CA ASP A 254 -18.63 0.02 -4.18
C ASP A 254 -19.20 0.14 -2.75
N PHE A 255 -18.36 -0.23 -1.78
CA PHE A 255 -18.69 -0.20 -0.36
C PHE A 255 -18.01 1.02 0.28
N HIS A 256 -18.77 2.10 0.38
CA HIS A 256 -18.34 3.29 1.11
C HIS A 256 -19.49 3.81 1.99
N PRO A 257 -19.92 3.08 3.02
CA PRO A 257 -21.15 3.37 3.77
C PRO A 257 -21.21 4.79 4.38
N TRP A 258 -20.10 5.52 4.36
CA TRP A 258 -19.99 6.95 4.69
C TRP A 258 -20.50 7.92 3.61
N ASP A 259 -20.75 7.47 2.38
CA ASP A 259 -21.26 8.28 1.27
C ASP A 259 -22.79 8.09 1.13
N PRO A 260 -23.61 9.02 1.65
CA PRO A 260 -25.06 8.91 1.63
C PRO A 260 -25.67 9.22 0.25
N GLU A 261 -24.91 9.83 -0.66
CA GLU A 261 -25.42 10.28 -1.97
C GLU A 261 -25.31 9.19 -3.05
N ARG A 262 -24.77 8.02 -2.70
CA ARG A 262 -24.59 6.92 -3.65
C ARG A 262 -25.90 6.29 -4.11
N GLU A 263 -26.03 6.17 -5.43
CA GLU A 263 -27.09 5.39 -6.07
C GLU A 263 -27.01 3.92 -5.61
N ASP A 264 -28.17 3.36 -5.23
CA ASP A 264 -28.31 1.98 -4.71
C ASP A 264 -27.46 1.63 -3.46
N GLY A 265 -26.97 2.63 -2.70
CA GLY A 265 -26.06 2.43 -1.56
C GLY A 265 -26.51 1.33 -0.57
N LEU A 266 -27.74 1.39 -0.06
CA LEU A 266 -28.24 0.42 0.93
C LEU A 266 -28.31 -1.02 0.39
N VAL A 267 -28.63 -1.19 -0.90
CA VAL A 267 -28.71 -2.50 -1.55
C VAL A 267 -27.31 -3.06 -1.76
N ASN A 268 -26.39 -2.21 -2.23
CA ASN A 268 -24.98 -2.55 -2.41
C ASN A 268 -24.31 -2.91 -1.08
N ASP A 269 -24.55 -2.13 -0.02
CA ASP A 269 -24.05 -2.40 1.33
C ASP A 269 -24.56 -3.73 1.88
N SER A 270 -25.85 -4.02 1.69
CA SER A 270 -26.44 -5.29 2.15
C SER A 270 -25.88 -6.49 1.36
N ALA A 271 -25.67 -6.35 0.05
CA ALA A 271 -25.01 -7.37 -0.76
C ALA A 271 -23.55 -7.58 -0.32
N PHE A 272 -22.82 -6.50 -0.04
CA PHE A 272 -21.46 -6.56 0.47
C PHE A 272 -21.38 -7.27 1.82
N GLU A 273 -22.25 -6.91 2.77
CA GLU A 273 -22.37 -7.59 4.07
C GLU A 273 -22.60 -9.11 3.89
N ASP A 274 -23.48 -9.50 2.97
CA ASP A 274 -23.75 -10.92 2.67
C ASP A 274 -22.52 -11.64 2.12
N MET A 275 -21.80 -11.02 1.20
CA MET A 275 -20.59 -11.59 0.60
C MET A 275 -19.44 -11.68 1.60
N LEU A 276 -19.27 -10.67 2.45
CA LEU A 276 -18.28 -10.66 3.53
C LEU A 276 -18.57 -11.77 4.55
N ARG A 277 -19.84 -11.98 4.92
CA ARG A 277 -20.23 -13.10 5.80
C ARG A 277 -19.93 -14.46 5.18
N ARG A 278 -20.23 -14.64 3.88
CA ARG A 278 -19.89 -15.88 3.16
C ARG A 278 -18.39 -16.11 3.10
N TRP A 279 -17.61 -15.07 2.83
CA TRP A 279 -16.15 -15.14 2.86
C TRP A 279 -15.67 -15.64 4.23
N ASN A 280 -16.18 -15.07 5.33
CA ASN A 280 -15.77 -15.47 6.68
C ASN A 280 -16.10 -16.94 6.98
N SER A 281 -17.31 -17.40 6.62
CA SER A 281 -17.68 -18.82 6.79
C SER A 281 -16.72 -19.77 6.06
N ARG A 282 -16.31 -19.41 4.82
CA ARG A 282 -15.35 -20.20 4.04
C ARG A 282 -13.95 -20.15 4.64
N PHE A 283 -13.56 -19.00 5.18
CA PHE A 283 -12.28 -18.79 5.84
C PHE A 283 -12.17 -19.56 7.15
N GLU A 284 -13.20 -19.52 8.02
CA GLU A 284 -13.25 -20.30 9.26
C GLU A 284 -13.16 -21.81 9.00
N ALA A 285 -13.83 -22.30 7.96
CA ALA A 285 -13.73 -23.71 7.59
C ALA A 285 -12.32 -24.09 7.09
N LEU A 286 -11.63 -23.18 6.39
CA LEU A 286 -10.22 -23.35 6.02
C LEU A 286 -9.32 -23.37 7.27
N THR A 287 -9.45 -22.40 8.17
CA THR A 287 -8.59 -22.30 9.36
C THR A 287 -8.77 -23.50 10.28
N GLN A 288 -10.01 -23.97 10.49
CA GLN A 288 -10.30 -25.20 11.24
C GLN A 288 -9.60 -26.43 10.64
N ARG A 289 -9.55 -26.53 9.32
CA ARG A 289 -8.85 -27.62 8.61
C ARG A 289 -7.33 -27.53 8.76
N LEU A 290 -6.76 -26.32 8.81
CA LEU A 290 -5.32 -26.10 8.92
C LEU A 290 -4.79 -26.16 10.36
N MET A 291 -5.64 -25.90 11.36
CA MET A 291 -5.26 -25.83 12.79
C MET A 291 -4.30 -26.93 13.30
N PRO A 292 -4.40 -28.20 12.87
CA PRO A 292 -3.52 -29.25 13.41
C PRO A 292 -2.02 -29.07 13.09
N SER A 293 -1.64 -28.26 12.09
CA SER A 293 -0.26 -28.22 11.58
C SER A 293 0.17 -26.87 10.99
N LEU A 294 -0.12 -25.76 11.68
CA LEU A 294 0.24 -24.42 11.21
C LEU A 294 1.72 -24.07 11.49
N SER A 295 2.39 -23.52 10.48
CA SER A 295 3.67 -22.83 10.61
C SER A 295 3.50 -21.39 11.12
N SER A 296 4.60 -20.76 11.57
CA SER A 296 4.57 -19.36 12.03
C SER A 296 4.11 -18.39 10.93
N ASP A 297 4.51 -18.64 9.68
CA ASP A 297 4.15 -17.80 8.54
C ASP A 297 2.66 -17.94 8.19
N GLU A 298 2.10 -19.14 8.30
CA GLU A 298 0.67 -19.37 8.10
C GLU A 298 -0.17 -18.75 9.23
N ILE A 299 0.30 -18.78 10.48
CA ILE A 299 -0.36 -18.09 11.60
C ILE A 299 -0.38 -16.57 11.34
N ALA A 300 0.75 -15.98 10.96
CA ALA A 300 0.82 -14.55 10.64
C ALA A 300 -0.13 -14.20 9.48
N HIS A 301 -0.18 -15.01 8.43
CA HIS A 301 -1.09 -14.80 7.30
C HIS A 301 -2.56 -14.90 7.72
N ILE A 302 -2.94 -15.88 8.55
CA ILE A 302 -4.29 -15.98 9.12
C ILE A 302 -4.64 -14.73 9.92
N GLN A 303 -3.74 -14.24 10.78
CA GLN A 303 -3.96 -13.04 11.58
C GLN A 303 -4.12 -11.78 10.72
N THR A 304 -3.35 -11.64 9.64
CA THR A 304 -3.52 -10.53 8.68
C THR A 304 -4.88 -10.59 7.99
N LEU A 305 -5.34 -11.78 7.57
CA LEU A 305 -6.67 -11.94 6.97
C LEU A 305 -7.80 -11.67 7.97
N GLU A 306 -7.64 -12.10 9.22
CA GLU A 306 -8.56 -11.73 10.32
C GLU A 306 -8.62 -10.21 10.50
N LEU A 307 -7.47 -9.52 10.50
CA LEU A 307 -7.41 -8.06 10.61
C LEU A 307 -8.16 -7.37 9.46
N HIS A 308 -7.92 -7.79 8.22
CA HIS A 308 -8.61 -7.24 7.04
C HIS A 308 -10.12 -7.45 7.10
N TYR A 309 -10.56 -8.65 7.49
CA TYR A 309 -11.97 -8.96 7.68
C TYR A 309 -12.59 -8.08 8.78
N GLN A 310 -11.93 -7.99 9.94
CA GLN A 310 -12.42 -7.19 11.07
C GLN A 310 -12.44 -5.68 10.74
N SER A 311 -11.52 -5.20 9.90
CA SER A 311 -11.54 -3.81 9.42
C SER A 311 -12.80 -3.52 8.61
N LEU A 312 -13.18 -4.40 7.69
CA LEU A 312 -14.43 -4.26 6.93
C LEU A 312 -15.67 -4.37 7.82
N GLN A 313 -15.67 -5.33 8.75
CA GLN A 313 -16.77 -5.48 9.71
C GLN A 313 -16.90 -4.26 10.63
N MET A 314 -15.78 -3.65 11.02
CA MET A 314 -15.74 -2.41 11.79
C MET A 314 -16.38 -1.26 11.01
N TYR A 315 -16.07 -1.08 9.72
CA TYR A 315 -16.72 -0.06 8.89
C TYR A 315 -18.23 -0.29 8.77
N ILE A 316 -18.66 -1.54 8.54
CA ILE A 316 -20.09 -1.90 8.51
C ILE A 316 -20.77 -1.51 9.83
N ASN A 317 -20.15 -1.83 10.96
CA ASN A 317 -20.72 -1.53 12.27
C ASN A 317 -20.76 -0.01 12.53
N ALA A 318 -19.68 0.72 12.25
CA ALA A 318 -19.56 2.15 12.52
C ALA A 318 -20.61 2.98 11.76
N TYR A 319 -20.94 2.58 10.55
CA TYR A 319 -21.92 3.25 9.68
C TYR A 319 -23.27 2.54 9.60
N ASP A 320 -23.57 1.62 10.53
CA ASP A 320 -24.86 0.92 10.51
C ASP A 320 -26.04 1.85 10.81
N ASN A 321 -26.83 2.10 9.77
CA ASN A 321 -28.06 2.89 9.84
C ASN A 321 -29.30 2.02 10.18
N LYS A 322 -29.13 0.71 10.41
CA LYS A 322 -30.23 -0.24 10.63
C LYS A 322 -30.52 -0.47 12.13
N GLY A 323 -29.79 0.20 13.03
CA GLY A 323 -29.96 0.08 14.48
C GLY A 323 -29.55 -1.29 15.04
N ARG A 324 -28.66 -1.99 14.32
CA ARG A 324 -28.10 -3.31 14.66
C ARG A 324 -26.64 -3.20 15.12
N GLN A 325 -26.16 -2.00 15.43
CA GLN A 325 -24.82 -1.78 15.96
C GLN A 325 -24.58 -2.65 17.20
N PRO A 326 -23.49 -3.44 17.20
CA PRO A 326 -23.11 -4.20 18.39
C PRO A 326 -22.67 -3.24 19.51
N PRO A 327 -22.76 -3.65 20.79
CA PRO A 327 -22.41 -2.78 21.92
C PRO A 327 -20.98 -2.24 21.91
N ASN A 328 -20.02 -3.00 21.35
CA ASN A 328 -18.63 -2.61 21.18
C ASN A 328 -18.23 -2.84 19.71
N PRO A 329 -18.49 -1.87 18.82
CA PRO A 329 -18.32 -2.05 17.37
C PRO A 329 -16.86 -2.19 16.92
N PHE A 330 -15.91 -1.75 17.74
CA PHE A 330 -14.47 -1.74 17.42
C PHE A 330 -13.70 -2.90 18.07
N LYS A 331 -14.24 -3.53 19.11
CA LYS A 331 -13.60 -4.62 19.86
C LYS A 331 -12.98 -5.73 18.98
N GLY A 332 -13.72 -6.24 18.00
CA GLY A 332 -13.24 -7.32 17.13
C GLY A 332 -12.01 -6.91 16.31
N PHE A 333 -11.95 -5.65 15.86
CA PHE A 333 -10.79 -5.10 15.18
C PHE A 333 -9.61 -4.91 16.14
N ILE A 334 -9.83 -4.37 17.35
CA ILE A 334 -8.74 -4.20 18.34
C ILE A 334 -8.11 -5.55 18.70
N GLU A 335 -8.91 -6.59 18.96
CA GLU A 335 -8.39 -7.92 19.28
C GLU A 335 -7.56 -8.52 18.11
N ALA A 336 -7.96 -8.28 16.86
CA ALA A 336 -7.18 -8.69 15.69
C ALA A 336 -5.90 -7.85 15.53
N ALA A 337 -5.99 -6.54 15.76
CA ALA A 337 -4.89 -5.60 15.70
C ALA A 337 -3.81 -5.93 16.74
N GLU A 338 -4.19 -6.29 17.97
CA GLU A 338 -3.26 -6.72 19.02
C GLU A 338 -2.45 -7.96 18.60
N LYS A 339 -3.08 -8.94 17.95
CA LYS A 339 -2.40 -10.15 17.45
C LYS A 339 -1.36 -9.82 16.38
N VAL A 340 -1.71 -8.96 15.41
CA VAL A 340 -0.81 -8.56 14.32
C VAL A 340 0.29 -7.63 14.84
N ALA A 341 -0.01 -6.75 15.79
CA ALA A 341 0.93 -5.82 16.40
C ALA A 341 1.94 -6.50 17.32
N ALA A 342 1.55 -7.56 18.04
CA ALA A 342 2.41 -8.24 19.01
C ALA A 342 3.81 -8.63 18.47
N PRO A 343 3.95 -9.33 17.32
CA PRO A 343 5.26 -9.64 16.78
C PRO A 343 6.03 -8.39 16.31
N LEU A 344 5.35 -7.36 15.81
CA LEU A 344 5.99 -6.10 15.39
C LEU A 344 6.58 -5.35 16.59
N ILE A 345 5.81 -5.25 17.68
CA ILE A 345 6.23 -4.63 18.94
C ILE A 345 7.38 -5.42 19.57
N ALA A 346 7.31 -6.75 19.55
CA ALA A 346 8.34 -7.62 20.12
C ALA A 346 9.70 -7.51 19.41
N LEU A 347 9.73 -7.06 18.14
CA LEU A 347 10.98 -6.82 17.42
C LEU A 347 11.76 -5.60 17.97
N ASP A 348 11.09 -4.71 18.71
CA ASP A 348 11.68 -3.49 19.32
C ASP A 348 12.50 -2.65 18.33
N GLN A 349 12.03 -2.55 17.08
CA GLN A 349 12.68 -1.81 16.01
C GLN A 349 11.66 -1.28 15.00
N PRO A 350 11.99 -0.24 14.22
CA PRO A 350 11.12 0.28 13.19
C PRO A 350 10.83 -0.78 12.13
N THR A 351 9.56 -0.95 11.79
CA THR A 351 9.11 -1.89 10.75
C THR A 351 8.30 -1.16 9.68
N PHE A 352 8.27 -1.73 8.47
CA PHE A 352 7.57 -1.16 7.33
C PHE A 352 6.71 -2.24 6.64
N SER A 353 5.57 -1.85 6.07
CA SER A 353 4.77 -2.68 5.17
C SER A 353 4.13 -1.82 4.07
N LEU A 354 3.62 -2.47 3.02
CA LEU A 354 2.77 -1.83 2.02
C LEU A 354 1.27 -2.02 2.32
N ASP A 355 0.93 -2.88 3.29
CA ASP A 355 -0.44 -3.13 3.70
C ASP A 355 -0.89 -2.05 4.68
N GLY A 356 -1.87 -1.24 4.27
CA GLY A 356 -2.32 -0.07 5.02
C GLY A 356 -3.36 -0.33 6.12
N CYS A 357 -3.63 -1.57 6.51
CA CYS A 357 -4.82 -1.88 7.32
C CYS A 357 -4.68 -1.60 8.83
N LEU A 358 -3.53 -1.90 9.45
CA LEU A 358 -3.40 -1.86 10.91
C LEU A 358 -3.42 -0.42 11.44
N VAL A 359 -2.54 0.43 10.93
CA VAL A 359 -2.37 1.81 11.38
C VAL A 359 -3.59 2.65 10.99
N SER A 360 -4.10 2.49 9.77
CA SER A 360 -5.30 3.23 9.34
C SER A 360 -6.54 2.81 10.14
N GLY A 361 -6.73 1.52 10.41
CA GLY A 361 -7.85 1.03 11.20
C GLY A 361 -7.77 1.47 12.66
N LEU A 362 -6.59 1.45 13.29
CA LEU A 362 -6.41 1.99 14.64
C LEU A 362 -6.67 3.51 14.68
N SER A 363 -6.26 4.23 13.63
CA SER A 363 -6.61 5.64 13.47
C SER A 363 -8.13 5.83 13.41
N PHE A 364 -8.83 5.00 12.65
CA PHE A 364 -10.28 5.07 12.52
C PHE A 364 -10.98 4.84 13.86
N VAL A 365 -10.57 3.82 14.63
CA VAL A 365 -11.08 3.59 16.00
C VAL A 365 -10.89 4.84 16.87
N ALA A 366 -9.72 5.47 16.80
CA ALA A 366 -9.42 6.66 17.60
C ALA A 366 -10.29 7.88 17.23
N ILE A 367 -10.66 8.03 15.96
CA ILE A 367 -11.56 9.10 15.47
C ILE A 367 -13.01 8.81 15.86
N SER A 368 -13.47 7.58 15.65
CA SER A 368 -14.88 7.24 15.74
C SER A 368 -15.39 7.05 17.18
N ASN A 369 -14.51 6.95 18.18
CA ASN A 369 -14.90 6.72 19.57
C ASN A 369 -14.33 7.79 20.53
N GLU A 370 -14.85 9.02 20.46
CA GLU A 370 -14.40 10.10 21.34
C GLU A 370 -14.64 9.79 22.82
N GLY A 371 -13.55 9.65 23.59
CA GLY A 371 -13.59 9.46 25.04
C GLY A 371 -13.85 8.04 25.53
N GLY A 372 -14.00 7.06 24.63
CA GLY A 372 -14.16 5.64 24.99
C GLY A 372 -12.84 4.91 25.29
N ASP A 373 -12.93 3.80 26.04
CA ASP A 373 -11.77 2.94 26.36
C ASP A 373 -11.07 2.41 25.10
N GLU A 374 -11.83 2.12 24.04
CA GLU A 374 -11.31 1.62 22.75
C GLU A 374 -10.40 2.64 22.06
N ARG A 375 -10.66 3.96 22.21
CA ARG A 375 -9.75 5.01 21.69
C ARG A 375 -8.42 4.99 22.43
N LEU A 376 -8.45 4.84 23.75
CA LEU A 376 -7.22 4.75 24.56
C LEU A 376 -6.41 3.50 24.19
N GLN A 377 -7.08 2.37 23.98
CA GLN A 377 -6.45 1.13 23.50
C GLN A 377 -5.80 1.32 22.12
N ALA A 378 -6.52 1.92 21.17
CA ALA A 378 -6.00 2.16 19.82
C ALA A 378 -4.77 3.08 19.83
N LEU A 379 -4.82 4.19 20.57
CA LEU A 379 -3.70 5.12 20.70
C LEU A 379 -2.50 4.51 21.45
N ASP A 380 -2.73 3.70 22.48
CA ASP A 380 -1.66 2.99 23.19
C ASP A 380 -0.98 1.96 22.27
N LEU A 381 -1.75 1.24 21.45
CA LEU A 381 -1.18 0.30 20.48
C LEU A 381 -0.36 1.03 19.41
N LEU A 382 -0.89 2.13 18.84
CA LEU A 382 -0.17 2.95 17.88
C LEU A 382 1.17 3.47 18.42
N ARG A 383 1.21 3.94 19.68
CA ARG A 383 2.46 4.42 20.32
C ARG A 383 3.53 3.33 20.44
N LYS A 384 3.12 2.07 20.59
CA LYS A 384 4.04 0.94 20.78
C LYS A 384 4.55 0.35 19.46
N LEU A 385 3.82 0.56 18.37
CA LEU A 385 4.06 -0.11 17.09
C LEU A 385 5.40 0.23 16.45
N ASN A 386 5.80 1.51 16.46
CA ASN A 386 6.95 2.01 15.69
C ASN A 386 6.94 1.47 14.23
N HIS A 387 5.77 1.51 13.62
CA HIS A 387 5.47 0.87 12.34
C HIS A 387 5.01 1.91 11.31
N ARG A 388 5.35 1.65 10.04
CA ARG A 388 4.91 2.40 8.87
C ARG A 388 4.22 1.49 7.86
N GLU A 389 3.11 1.96 7.32
CA GLU A 389 2.29 1.25 6.34
C GLU A 389 1.98 2.16 5.15
N GLY A 390 2.75 2.03 4.07
CA GLY A 390 2.62 2.91 2.91
C GLY A 390 2.77 4.39 3.28
N ILE A 391 1.64 5.12 3.32
CA ILE A 391 1.57 6.54 3.69
C ILE A 391 1.35 6.78 5.20
N PHE A 392 0.99 5.75 5.96
CA PHE A 392 0.70 5.87 7.39
C PHE A 392 1.95 5.61 8.23
N ASP A 393 2.22 6.46 9.22
CA ASP A 393 3.22 6.24 10.26
C ASP A 393 2.52 6.27 11.61
N SER A 394 2.69 5.20 12.39
CA SER A 394 2.01 5.05 13.68
C SER A 394 2.26 6.20 14.66
N ASN A 395 3.48 6.76 14.70
CA ASN A 395 3.81 7.89 15.57
C ASN A 395 3.20 9.19 15.05
N ASP A 396 3.25 9.42 13.74
CA ASP A 396 2.64 10.59 13.10
C ASP A 396 1.12 10.61 13.33
N ILE A 397 0.47 9.44 13.26
CA ILE A 397 -0.96 9.32 13.51
C ILE A 397 -1.31 9.56 14.98
N VAL A 398 -0.50 9.11 15.93
CA VAL A 398 -0.68 9.45 17.35
C VAL A 398 -0.57 10.95 17.56
N GLU A 399 0.47 11.58 17.02
CA GLU A 399 0.69 13.01 17.14
C GLU A 399 -0.48 13.80 16.54
N MET A 400 -1.01 13.36 15.39
CA MET A 400 -2.19 13.93 14.76
C MET A 400 -3.40 13.89 15.71
N HIS A 401 -3.69 12.75 16.33
CA HIS A 401 -4.81 12.60 17.27
C HIS A 401 -4.64 13.44 18.54
N GLU A 402 -3.41 13.57 19.04
CA GLU A 402 -3.10 14.42 20.19
C GLU A 402 -3.33 15.91 19.86
N LEU A 403 -2.90 16.36 18.68
CA LEU A 403 -3.11 17.74 18.24
C LEU A 403 -4.57 18.06 17.96
N ILE A 404 -5.33 17.14 17.36
CA ILE A 404 -6.79 17.32 17.15
C ILE A 404 -7.51 17.46 18.49
N ALA A 405 -7.16 16.65 19.49
CA ALA A 405 -7.75 16.75 20.83
C ALA A 405 -7.47 18.13 21.47
N MET A 406 -6.24 18.64 21.31
CA MET A 406 -5.86 19.97 21.81
C MET A 406 -6.61 21.11 21.11
N ASP A 407 -6.83 21.02 19.79
CA ASP A 407 -7.55 22.03 19.01
C ASP A 407 -9.03 22.11 19.44
N MET A 408 -9.67 20.95 19.67
CA MET A 408 -11.04 20.84 20.18
C MET A 408 -11.18 21.47 21.58
N ASP A 409 -10.23 21.20 22.47
CA ASP A 409 -10.19 21.79 23.81
C ASP A 409 -9.94 23.31 23.77
N TRP A 410 -9.15 23.80 22.81
CA TRP A 410 -8.89 25.23 22.61
C TRP A 410 -10.11 25.99 22.08
N GLY A 411 -10.86 25.40 21.15
CA GLY A 411 -12.09 25.96 20.59
C GLY A 411 -13.24 26.07 21.59
N SER A 412 -13.30 25.19 22.59
CA SER A 412 -14.33 25.25 23.65
C SER A 412 -14.07 26.34 24.70
N GLY A 413 -12.90 26.99 24.69
CA GLY A 413 -12.50 27.96 25.72
C GLY A 413 -12.60 29.44 25.32
N CYS A 414 -12.87 29.74 24.04
CA CYS A 414 -12.79 31.09 23.49
C CYS A 414 -14.12 31.53 22.85
N ASP A 415 -15.04 32.04 23.67
CA ASP A 415 -16.04 33.01 23.21
C ASP A 415 -15.29 34.29 22.81
N SER A 416 -14.80 34.37 21.59
CA SER A 416 -14.39 35.64 20.99
C SER A 416 -14.82 35.68 19.54
N ASP A 417 -15.82 36.52 19.28
CA ASP A 417 -16.24 37.02 17.99
C ASP A 417 -15.01 37.48 17.17
N SER A 418 -14.52 36.62 16.29
CA SER A 418 -13.73 37.07 15.15
C SER A 418 -14.19 36.28 13.93
N ASP A 419 -14.94 36.97 13.07
CA ASP A 419 -15.16 36.62 11.66
C ASP A 419 -13.79 36.41 10.99
N SER A 420 -13.28 35.19 11.04
CA SER A 420 -12.34 34.67 10.07
C SER A 420 -13.07 33.56 9.34
N ASP A 421 -13.30 33.77 8.05
CA ASP A 421 -13.98 32.84 7.13
C ASP A 421 -13.62 31.39 7.47
N ILE A 422 -14.59 30.72 8.09
CA ILE A 422 -14.51 29.34 8.54
C ILE A 422 -14.58 28.49 7.26
N GLU A 423 -13.42 28.12 6.71
CA GLU A 423 -13.33 26.87 5.97
C GLU A 423 -13.54 25.76 7.01
N GLU A 424 -14.79 25.29 7.05
CA GLU A 424 -15.20 24.07 7.73
C GLU A 424 -14.20 22.97 7.34
N LEU A 425 -13.45 22.46 8.32
CA LEU A 425 -12.61 21.28 8.10
C LEU A 425 -13.56 20.14 7.78
N ASP A 426 -13.61 19.75 6.51
CA ASP A 426 -14.33 18.56 6.06
C ASP A 426 -14.05 17.40 7.04
N PRO A 427 -15.08 16.68 7.50
CA PRO A 427 -14.91 15.55 8.40
C PRO A 427 -13.88 14.56 7.83
N PRO A 428 -13.07 13.97 8.72
CA PRO A 428 -11.61 13.98 8.61
C PRO A 428 -11.13 13.15 7.42
N LEU A 429 -9.98 13.55 6.86
CA LEU A 429 -9.11 12.82 5.91
C LEU A 429 -9.08 13.30 4.45
N ARG A 430 -9.89 14.27 4.02
CA ARG A 430 -9.78 14.83 2.65
C ARG A 430 -8.86 16.05 2.55
N ALA A 431 -7.69 16.01 3.19
CA ALA A 431 -6.68 17.02 2.94
C ALA A 431 -5.92 16.67 1.65
N PRO A 432 -5.83 17.58 0.66
CA PRO A 432 -5.15 17.34 -0.62
C PRO A 432 -3.61 17.22 -0.54
N LYS A 433 -3.07 17.25 0.68
CA LYS A 433 -1.63 17.28 0.99
C LYS A 433 -1.44 16.35 2.19
N GLY A 434 -0.53 15.39 2.10
CA GLY A 434 -0.48 14.23 3.00
C GLY A 434 -0.36 14.50 4.51
N ILE A 435 -0.31 13.42 5.30
CA ILE A 435 -0.21 13.41 6.78
C ILE A 435 0.80 14.44 7.37
N PRO A 436 2.03 14.60 6.86
CA PRO A 436 2.99 15.58 7.39
C PRO A 436 2.53 17.04 7.29
N GLN A 437 1.88 17.43 6.20
CA GLN A 437 1.36 18.80 6.07
C GLN A 437 0.18 19.03 7.01
N MET A 438 -0.67 18.02 7.18
CA MET A 438 -1.76 18.07 8.14
C MET A 438 -1.24 18.26 9.58
N LEU A 439 -0.18 17.52 9.95
CA LEU A 439 0.53 17.73 11.21
C LEU A 439 1.11 19.14 11.34
N GLU A 440 1.71 19.68 10.28
CA GLU A 440 2.27 21.04 10.31
C GLU A 440 1.17 22.10 10.51
N VAL A 441 0.01 21.94 9.88
CA VAL A 441 -1.14 22.83 10.06
C VAL A 441 -1.68 22.74 11.49
N LEU A 442 -1.90 21.53 12.00
CA LEU A 442 -2.42 21.30 13.35
C LEU A 442 -1.45 21.79 14.44
N ALA A 443 -0.15 21.56 14.27
CA ALA A 443 0.89 22.03 15.18
C ALA A 443 0.92 23.57 15.25
N ARG A 444 0.78 24.24 14.09
CA ARG A 444 0.67 25.71 14.04
C ARG A 444 -0.60 26.22 14.73
N LYS A 445 -1.75 25.57 14.53
CA LYS A 445 -3.03 25.96 15.15
C LYS A 445 -2.98 25.86 16.67
N THR A 446 -2.46 24.75 17.19
CA THR A 446 -2.39 24.46 18.63
C THR A 446 -1.20 25.13 19.35
N GLY A 447 -0.32 25.82 18.62
CA GLY A 447 0.91 26.40 19.18
C GLY A 447 1.93 25.37 19.68
N THR A 448 1.76 24.10 19.31
CA THR A 448 2.62 22.98 19.74
C THR A 448 3.73 22.73 18.72
N ARG A 449 4.93 22.35 19.19
CA ARG A 449 6.02 21.95 18.28
C ARG A 449 5.86 20.48 17.88
N SER A 450 5.82 20.21 16.58
CA SER A 450 5.79 18.85 16.06
C SER A 450 7.15 18.17 16.20
N LYS A 451 7.17 16.95 16.75
CA LYS A 451 8.41 16.16 16.91
C LYS A 451 9.02 15.78 15.56
N ARG A 452 8.18 15.58 14.53
CA ARG A 452 8.61 15.31 13.16
C ARG A 452 9.33 16.50 12.52
N LEU A 453 8.79 17.71 12.69
CA LEU A 453 9.38 18.92 12.10
C LEU A 453 10.76 19.22 12.71
N GLU A 454 10.98 18.93 14.00
CA GLU A 454 12.29 19.13 14.62
C GLU A 454 13.40 18.24 14.02
N GLY A 455 13.05 17.08 13.45
CA GLY A 455 13.97 16.18 12.74
C GLY A 455 14.22 16.56 11.27
N LEU A 456 13.28 17.26 10.62
CA LEU A 456 13.41 17.69 9.22
C LEU A 456 14.27 18.95 9.04
N TYR A 457 14.45 19.76 10.10
CA TYR A 457 15.24 21.00 10.10
C TYR A 457 16.63 20.86 10.74
N ARG A 458 17.13 19.64 10.98
CA ARG A 458 18.49 19.39 11.49
C ARG A 458 19.43 18.83 10.44
#